data_AF-K5XHF4-F1
#
_entry.id   AF-K5XHF4-F1
#
_cell.length_a   1.000
_cell.length_b   1.000
_cell.length_c   1.000
_cell.angle_alpha   90.00
_cell.angle_beta   90.00
_cell.angle_gamma   90.00
#
_symmetry.space_group_name_H-M   'P 1'
#
loop_
_entity.id
_entity.type
_entity.pdbx_description
1 polymer ?
#
loop_
_entity_poly.entity_id
_entity_poly.type
_entity_poly.pdbx_seq_one_letter_code
_entity_poly.pdbx_strand_id
1 'polypeptide(L)'
;MSKYSSHVNIWRLASWASSAQLALSPFKVQMPDNSSKKSKRPAEEPHTEEPPPKKIHPFFSKESAKANEACGPFKWLPPLGKKKTCLHGLNLKPELHCKIAAFDLDGTVIKFANYDNNEWQWWNSIVPTRLHEVARQGYTIVFFSNQAIKPLALKKWKEKIITIASALDDVPFRVYAATAKDGYRKPMLGMWWELEKVFKEENCEIDLTHSFFVGDAAGRQYKGRKSDFASTDRKFALNIGISFMTPEEYFLNLPTHSSYQLPGFNVSSLPERKYSTLMLSSSNFDKTL
;
A
#
# COMPACT_ATOMS: atom_id res chain seq x y z
N MET A 1 29.02 3.03 -21.80
CA MET A 1 28.08 2.89 -22.94
C MET A 1 27.24 1.65 -22.72
N SER A 2 25.93 1.83 -22.75
CA SER A 2 24.87 0.90 -22.34
C SER A 2 24.62 -0.18 -23.39
N LYS A 3 24.42 -1.44 -22.95
CA LYS A 3 23.48 -2.40 -23.58
C LYS A 3 22.92 -3.33 -22.50
N TYR A 4 21.80 -2.95 -21.89
CA TYR A 4 20.95 -3.87 -21.14
C TYR A 4 20.02 -4.59 -22.13
N SER A 5 20.16 -5.91 -22.21
CA SER A 5 19.26 -6.80 -22.96
C SER A 5 18.19 -7.32 -22.01
N SER A 6 16.95 -6.90 -22.23
CA SER A 6 15.77 -7.40 -21.52
C SER A 6 15.44 -8.83 -21.97
N HIS A 7 15.79 -9.81 -21.16
CA HIS A 7 15.29 -11.19 -21.29
C HIS A 7 14.08 -11.34 -20.38
N VAL A 8 12.91 -11.48 -21.00
CA VAL A 8 11.68 -11.88 -20.36
C VAL A 8 11.71 -13.41 -20.27
N ASN A 9 11.96 -13.95 -19.08
CA ASN A 9 11.86 -15.38 -18.85
C ASN A 9 10.39 -15.75 -18.63
N ILE A 10 9.84 -16.48 -19.60
CA ILE A 10 8.54 -17.14 -19.56
C ILE A 10 8.77 -18.60 -19.12
N TRP A 11 7.78 -19.16 -18.42
CA TRP A 11 7.58 -20.56 -17.97
C TRP A 11 7.97 -20.91 -16.52
N ARG A 12 6.93 -21.05 -15.67
CA ARG A 12 6.60 -22.34 -15.01
C ARG A 12 5.19 -22.28 -14.40
N LEU A 13 4.29 -23.11 -14.94
CA LEU A 13 3.07 -23.53 -14.26
C LEU A 13 3.47 -24.46 -13.13
N ALA A 14 3.23 -24.06 -11.88
CA ALA A 14 3.32 -24.95 -10.73
C ALA A 14 1.89 -25.32 -10.31
N SER A 15 1.57 -26.60 -10.43
CA SER A 15 0.38 -27.22 -9.85
C SER A 15 0.46 -27.17 -8.32
N TRP A 16 -0.56 -26.62 -7.67
CA TRP A 16 -0.71 -26.74 -6.22
C TRP A 16 -1.48 -28.00 -5.86
N ALA A 17 -0.81 -28.92 -5.14
CA ALA A 17 -1.43 -29.98 -4.38
C ALA A 17 -1.07 -29.78 -2.89
N SER A 18 -2.14 -29.78 -2.09
CA SER A 18 -2.27 -29.94 -0.63
C SER A 18 -0.99 -30.19 0.20
N SER A 19 -0.84 -29.42 1.29
CA SER A 19 -0.93 -29.91 2.68
C SER A 19 -0.22 -28.95 3.65
N ALA A 20 -0.98 -28.27 4.51
CA ALA A 20 -0.47 -27.74 5.77
C ALA A 20 -1.64 -27.68 6.76
N GLN A 21 -1.93 -28.82 7.37
CA GLN A 21 -2.82 -28.93 8.51
C GLN A 21 -1.94 -28.82 9.76
N LEU A 22 -1.98 -27.67 10.44
CA LEU A 22 -1.36 -27.51 11.75
C LEU A 22 -2.44 -27.09 12.75
N ALA A 23 -2.53 -27.92 13.80
CA ALA A 23 -3.54 -27.91 14.83
C ALA A 23 -3.48 -26.63 15.68
N LEU A 24 -4.65 -26.03 15.91
CA LEU A 24 -4.86 -24.99 16.91
C LEU A 24 -5.42 -25.64 18.18
N SER A 25 -4.70 -25.53 19.30
CA SER A 25 -5.21 -25.80 20.65
C SER A 25 -5.83 -24.52 21.23
N PRO A 26 -7.02 -24.58 21.88
CA PRO A 26 -7.68 -23.39 22.40
C PRO A 26 -7.08 -22.94 23.74
N PHE A 27 -6.69 -21.65 23.82
CA PHE A 27 -6.31 -21.00 25.08
C PHE A 27 -7.53 -20.31 25.73
N LYS A 28 -7.71 -20.58 27.03
CA LYS A 28 -8.84 -20.18 27.87
C LYS A 28 -8.51 -18.86 28.57
N VAL A 29 -9.38 -17.86 28.44
CA VAL A 29 -9.25 -16.56 29.13
C VAL A 29 -9.76 -16.67 30.56
N GLN A 30 -8.96 -16.24 31.53
CA GLN A 30 -9.37 -16.00 32.91
C GLN A 30 -9.46 -14.49 33.16
N MET A 31 -10.64 -14.03 33.58
CA MET A 31 -10.91 -12.70 34.12
C MET A 31 -10.58 -12.68 35.62
N PRO A 32 -10.15 -11.55 36.18
CA PRO A 32 -10.40 -11.25 37.58
C PRO A 32 -11.43 -10.12 37.75
N ASP A 33 -12.44 -10.43 38.55
CA ASP A 33 -13.24 -9.48 39.35
C ASP A 33 -12.33 -8.71 40.32
N ASN A 34 -12.64 -7.44 40.62
CA ASN A 34 -13.43 -7.09 41.82
C ASN A 34 -13.34 -5.59 42.20
N SER A 35 -14.50 -5.10 42.65
CA SER A 35 -14.75 -4.11 43.71
C SER A 35 -14.26 -2.66 43.62
N SER A 36 -15.28 -1.82 43.48
CA SER A 36 -15.50 -0.48 44.01
C SER A 36 -14.95 -0.16 45.41
N LYS A 37 -14.59 1.13 45.63
CA LYS A 37 -14.98 1.93 46.82
C LYS A 37 -14.71 3.43 46.65
N LYS A 38 -15.74 4.23 46.98
CA LYS A 38 -15.79 5.70 47.11
C LYS A 38 -15.23 6.16 48.47
N SER A 39 -14.65 7.36 48.55
CA SER A 39 -14.76 8.32 49.69
C SER A 39 -14.07 9.65 49.31
N LYS A 40 -14.80 10.75 49.05
CA LYS A 40 -15.21 11.88 49.93
C LYS A 40 -14.08 12.78 50.49
N ARG A 41 -14.18 14.07 50.14
CA ARG A 41 -13.48 15.27 50.67
C ARG A 41 -13.79 15.53 52.17
N PRO A 42 -13.00 16.40 52.82
CA PRO A 42 -13.52 17.73 53.19
C PRO A 42 -12.54 18.90 52.90
N ALA A 43 -13.05 20.12 53.07
CA ALA A 43 -12.42 21.42 52.82
C ALA A 43 -12.05 22.15 54.13
N GLU A 44 -11.07 23.06 54.09
CA GLU A 44 -11.12 24.48 54.55
C GLU A 44 -9.72 25.14 54.54
N GLU A 45 -9.69 26.44 54.21
CA GLU A 45 -8.56 27.41 54.06
C GLU A 45 -8.20 28.09 55.43
N PRO A 46 -7.39 29.19 55.61
CA PRO A 46 -6.81 30.19 54.66
C PRO A 46 -5.41 30.83 54.97
N HIS A 47 -5.08 31.87 54.16
CA HIS A 47 -4.00 32.90 54.23
C HIS A 47 -2.73 32.60 53.39
N THR A 48 -2.11 33.47 52.57
CA THR A 48 -2.08 34.95 52.43
C THR A 48 -1.46 35.35 51.05
N GLU A 49 -1.56 36.64 50.68
CA GLU A 49 -1.41 37.33 49.38
C GLU A 49 -0.01 37.37 48.69
N GLU A 50 0.04 37.58 47.35
CA GLU A 50 0.87 38.61 46.63
C GLU A 50 0.61 38.66 45.07
N PRO A 51 0.89 39.79 44.35
CA PRO A 51 0.28 40.16 43.05
C PRO A 51 1.02 39.67 41.77
N PRO A 52 0.42 39.76 40.56
CA PRO A 52 0.90 39.03 39.38
C PRO A 52 1.93 39.81 38.53
N PRO A 53 2.95 39.15 37.95
CA PRO A 53 3.79 39.79 36.95
C PRO A 53 3.21 39.67 35.52
N LYS A 54 3.46 40.72 34.76
CA LYS A 54 2.88 41.10 33.47
C LYS A 54 3.32 40.20 32.31
N LYS A 55 2.41 40.01 31.34
CA LYS A 55 2.64 39.32 30.06
C LYS A 55 3.67 40.08 29.22
N ILE A 56 4.77 39.42 28.86
CA ILE A 56 5.75 39.90 27.89
C ILE A 56 5.45 39.21 26.55
N HIS A 57 5.10 40.00 25.53
CA HIS A 57 5.03 39.55 24.14
C HIS A 57 6.41 39.68 23.48
N PRO A 58 7.03 38.61 22.95
CA PRO A 58 8.20 38.75 22.10
C PRO A 58 7.76 39.02 20.66
N PHE A 59 7.87 40.27 20.24
CA PHE A 59 7.86 40.67 18.85
C PHE A 59 9.32 40.63 18.35
N PHE A 60 9.55 39.98 17.20
CA PHE A 60 10.81 39.80 16.45
C PHE A 60 11.86 38.80 16.97
N SER A 61 11.80 37.58 16.43
CA SER A 61 12.99 36.86 15.95
C SER A 61 12.62 36.20 14.63
N LYS A 62 13.15 36.77 13.55
CA LYS A 62 12.90 36.33 12.18
C LYS A 62 13.99 35.31 11.84
N GLU A 63 13.72 34.03 12.06
CA GLU A 63 14.48 32.95 11.47
C GLU A 63 13.53 31.96 10.80
N SER A 64 13.69 31.87 9.49
CA SER A 64 12.91 31.06 8.58
C SER A 64 13.24 29.59 8.77
N ALA A 65 12.49 28.90 9.62
CA ALA A 65 12.39 27.44 9.61
C ALA A 65 10.96 27.05 9.21
N LYS A 66 10.74 26.92 7.90
CA LYS A 66 9.61 26.12 7.38
C LYS A 66 10.00 24.65 7.52
N ALA A 67 9.58 24.03 8.61
CA ALA A 67 9.40 22.59 8.69
C ALA A 67 8.08 22.33 9.44
N ASN A 68 7.10 21.79 8.72
CA ASN A 68 5.93 21.18 9.33
C ASN A 68 6.42 19.93 10.09
N GLU A 69 6.70 20.05 11.38
CA GLU A 69 6.85 18.90 12.25
C GLU A 69 5.46 18.30 12.48
N ALA A 70 5.16 17.22 11.76
CA ALA A 70 4.08 16.32 12.13
C ALA A 70 4.59 15.44 13.28
N CYS A 71 3.96 15.57 14.45
CA CYS A 71 4.21 14.73 15.62
C CYS A 71 3.65 13.32 15.36
N GLY A 72 4.46 12.44 14.79
CA GLY A 72 4.12 11.04 14.54
C GLY A 72 5.20 10.30 13.73
N PRO A 73 5.24 8.95 13.78
CA PRO A 73 6.25 8.16 13.07
C PRO A 73 6.09 8.18 11.54
N PHE A 74 4.97 8.67 11.03
CA PHE A 74 4.71 8.72 9.59
C PHE A 74 5.33 9.95 8.92
N LYS A 75 6.02 9.72 7.80
CA LYS A 75 6.66 10.77 7.00
C LYS A 75 6.25 10.70 5.53
N TRP A 76 5.67 11.80 5.04
CA TRP A 76 5.56 12.04 3.60
C TRP A 76 6.93 12.36 3.00
N LEU A 77 7.25 11.73 1.87
CA LEU A 77 8.48 11.95 1.12
C LEU A 77 8.20 12.85 -0.10
N PRO A 78 9.24 13.42 -0.75
CA PRO A 78 9.09 14.20 -1.96
C PRO A 78 8.33 13.42 -3.06
N PRO A 79 7.29 13.98 -3.69
CA PRO A 79 6.55 13.28 -4.73
C PRO A 79 7.43 12.85 -5.90
N LEU A 80 7.16 11.67 -6.43
CA LEU A 80 7.92 11.01 -7.48
C LEU A 80 7.44 11.37 -8.89
N GLY A 81 8.33 11.17 -9.85
CA GLY A 81 8.11 11.42 -11.27
C GLY A 81 8.25 12.89 -11.68
N LYS A 82 8.52 13.15 -12.96
CA LYS A 82 8.71 14.51 -13.51
C LYS A 82 7.54 15.45 -13.22
N LYS A 83 6.32 14.91 -13.24
CA LYS A 83 5.08 15.66 -12.98
C LYS A 83 4.68 15.68 -11.50
N LYS A 84 5.43 15.04 -10.60
CA LYS A 84 5.13 14.92 -9.16
C LYS A 84 3.74 14.32 -8.90
N THR A 85 3.34 13.37 -9.73
CA THR A 85 2.00 12.75 -9.73
C THR A 85 1.92 11.44 -8.95
N CYS A 86 3.01 11.07 -8.27
CA CYS A 86 3.04 9.92 -7.35
C CYS A 86 3.46 10.39 -5.96
N LEU A 87 2.51 10.46 -5.03
CA LEU A 87 2.83 10.67 -3.62
C LEU A 87 3.37 9.38 -3.01
N HIS A 88 4.31 9.49 -2.07
CA HIS A 88 4.74 8.33 -1.30
C HIS A 88 5.19 8.72 0.11
N GLY A 89 5.14 7.76 1.03
CA GLY A 89 5.49 7.97 2.43
C GLY A 89 5.81 6.67 3.16
N LEU A 90 6.32 6.83 4.39
CA LEU A 90 6.77 5.76 5.26
C LEU A 90 6.10 5.89 6.61
N ASN A 91 5.57 4.78 7.13
CA ASN A 91 5.31 4.63 8.55
C ASN A 91 6.49 3.91 9.20
N LEU A 92 7.00 4.47 10.31
CA LEU A 92 8.17 3.94 11.01
C LEU A 92 9.38 3.82 10.07
N LYS A 93 10.29 2.89 10.37
CA LYS A 93 11.40 2.50 9.50
C LYS A 93 11.17 1.06 9.04
N PRO A 94 10.53 0.83 7.87
CA PRO A 94 10.29 -0.52 7.38
C PRO A 94 11.63 -1.21 7.05
N GLU A 95 11.91 -2.31 7.71
CA GLU A 95 12.93 -3.25 7.26
C GLU A 95 12.47 -3.83 5.92
N LEU A 96 13.37 -3.82 4.93
CA LEU A 96 13.04 -4.31 3.61
C LEU A 96 13.24 -5.82 3.57
N HIS A 97 12.14 -6.55 3.64
CA HIS A 97 12.11 -7.95 3.28
C HIS A 97 11.73 -8.10 1.81
N CYS A 98 12.41 -8.99 1.10
CA CYS A 98 12.22 -9.22 -0.33
C CYS A 98 10.83 -9.77 -0.71
N LYS A 99 9.99 -10.13 0.26
CA LYS A 99 8.58 -10.50 0.03
C LYS A 99 7.66 -9.30 0.25
N ILE A 100 6.74 -9.05 -0.68
CA ILE A 100 5.83 -7.90 -0.63
C ILE A 100 4.40 -8.36 -0.33
N ALA A 101 3.81 -7.78 0.71
CA ALA A 101 2.37 -7.83 0.96
C ALA A 101 1.78 -6.49 0.53
N ALA A 102 1.30 -6.44 -0.70
CA ALA A 102 0.74 -5.22 -1.29
C ALA A 102 -0.78 -5.17 -1.10
N PHE A 103 -1.32 -3.99 -0.80
CA PHE A 103 -2.75 -3.79 -0.62
C PHE A 103 -3.21 -2.53 -1.36
N ASP A 104 -4.42 -2.56 -1.92
CA ASP A 104 -5.19 -1.34 -2.09
C ASP A 104 -5.62 -0.77 -0.71
N LEU A 105 -6.05 0.49 -0.68
CA LEU A 105 -6.47 1.16 0.54
C LEU A 105 -8.00 1.24 0.68
N ASP A 106 -8.65 2.01 -0.19
CA ASP A 106 -10.05 2.41 -0.06
C ASP A 106 -10.98 1.32 -0.60
N GLY A 107 -11.63 0.57 0.29
CA GLY A 107 -12.41 -0.62 -0.06
C GLY A 107 -11.71 -1.93 0.30
N THR A 108 -10.44 -1.86 0.72
CA THR A 108 -9.59 -3.03 1.01
C THR A 108 -9.08 -3.06 2.45
N VAL A 109 -8.23 -2.11 2.85
CA VAL A 109 -7.73 -1.99 4.23
C VAL A 109 -8.71 -1.19 5.08
N ILE A 110 -9.26 -0.12 4.50
CA ILE A 110 -10.30 0.71 5.10
C ILE A 110 -11.57 0.62 4.25
N LYS A 111 -12.73 0.91 4.84
CA LYS A 111 -13.97 1.03 4.06
C LYS A 111 -13.84 2.19 3.07
N PHE A 112 -14.50 2.03 1.91
CA PHE A 112 -14.69 3.15 1.01
C PHE A 112 -15.51 4.24 1.72
N ALA A 113 -14.98 5.46 1.77
CA ALA A 113 -15.63 6.62 2.35
C ALA A 113 -15.52 7.80 1.38
N ASN A 114 -16.52 8.67 1.40
CA ASN A 114 -16.47 9.93 0.65
C ASN A 114 -15.36 10.82 1.21
N TYR A 115 -14.71 11.60 0.36
CA TYR A 115 -13.57 12.46 0.73
C TYR A 115 -13.96 13.73 1.52
N ASP A 116 -15.17 13.77 2.07
CA ASP A 116 -15.76 14.96 2.69
C ASP A 116 -15.35 15.11 4.17
N ASN A 117 -14.98 14.02 4.85
CA ASN A 117 -14.40 14.05 6.19
C ASN A 117 -13.12 13.18 6.28
N ASN A 118 -12.38 13.33 7.37
CA ASN A 118 -11.16 12.56 7.64
C ASN A 118 -11.46 11.27 8.42
N GLU A 119 -12.74 10.96 8.65
CA GLU A 119 -13.17 9.77 9.37
C GLU A 119 -13.01 8.55 8.46
N TRP A 120 -12.51 7.46 9.04
CA TRP A 120 -12.37 6.21 8.34
C TRP A 120 -12.58 5.06 9.32
N GLN A 121 -12.88 3.89 8.78
CA GLN A 121 -13.04 2.67 9.55
C GLN A 121 -12.25 1.59 8.84
N TRP A 122 -11.69 0.66 9.61
CA TRP A 122 -11.18 -0.60 9.07
C TRP A 122 -12.24 -1.26 8.20
N TRP A 123 -11.81 -1.85 7.08
CA TRP A 123 -12.70 -2.60 6.21
C TRP A 123 -13.42 -3.71 6.98
N ASN A 124 -12.66 -4.40 7.84
CA ASN A 124 -13.15 -5.33 8.85
C ASN A 124 -12.30 -5.21 10.12
N SER A 125 -12.84 -5.55 11.29
CA SER A 125 -12.10 -5.49 12.56
C SER A 125 -10.85 -6.38 12.60
N ILE A 126 -10.76 -7.39 11.74
CA ILE A 126 -9.59 -8.28 11.64
C ILE A 126 -8.40 -7.66 10.90
N VAL A 127 -8.58 -6.57 10.17
CA VAL A 127 -7.55 -5.99 9.29
C VAL A 127 -6.25 -5.66 10.03
N PRO A 128 -6.26 -4.93 11.18
CA PRO A 128 -5.03 -4.67 11.92
C PRO A 128 -4.31 -5.96 12.29
N THR A 129 -5.04 -6.94 12.83
CA THR A 129 -4.47 -8.24 13.23
C THR A 129 -3.71 -8.92 12.08
N ARG A 130 -4.29 -8.91 10.87
CA ARG A 130 -3.68 -9.51 9.66
C ARG A 130 -2.48 -8.72 9.15
N LEU A 131 -2.48 -7.39 9.28
CA LEU A 131 -1.32 -6.57 8.94
C LEU A 131 -0.15 -6.82 9.90
N HIS A 132 -0.40 -7.01 11.20
CA HIS A 132 0.65 -7.40 12.13
C HIS A 132 1.17 -8.82 11.86
N GLU A 133 0.26 -9.76 11.56
CA GLU A 133 0.64 -11.14 11.23
C GLU A 133 1.58 -11.18 10.02
N VAL A 134 1.22 -10.51 8.92
CA VAL A 134 2.03 -10.52 7.71
C VAL A 134 3.36 -9.80 7.90
N ALA A 135 3.41 -8.72 8.70
CA ALA A 135 4.66 -8.08 9.10
C ALA A 135 5.58 -9.07 9.84
N ARG A 136 5.05 -9.80 10.83
CA ARG A 136 5.81 -10.83 11.59
C ARG A 136 6.28 -12.00 10.72
N GLN A 137 5.61 -12.26 9.60
CA GLN A 137 6.02 -13.27 8.62
C GLN A 137 7.17 -12.79 7.69
N GLY A 138 7.72 -11.59 7.94
CA GLY A 138 8.83 -11.03 7.17
C GLY A 138 8.39 -10.55 5.80
N TYR A 139 7.24 -9.87 5.72
CA TYR A 139 6.80 -9.18 4.52
C TYR A 139 6.96 -7.67 4.67
N THR A 140 7.39 -7.02 3.60
CA THR A 140 7.27 -5.56 3.47
C THR A 140 5.82 -5.22 3.10
N ILE A 141 5.13 -4.46 3.95
CA ILE A 141 3.76 -4.00 3.68
C ILE A 141 3.79 -2.74 2.82
N VAL A 142 3.02 -2.76 1.72
CA VAL A 142 2.93 -1.63 0.78
C VAL A 142 1.48 -1.35 0.42
N PHE A 143 1.06 -0.09 0.59
CA PHE A 143 -0.24 0.39 0.12
C PHE A 143 -0.11 1.10 -1.22
N PHE A 144 -0.92 0.70 -2.20
CA PHE A 144 -0.99 1.32 -3.53
C PHE A 144 -2.38 1.85 -3.81
N SER A 145 -2.53 3.16 -3.97
CA SER A 145 -3.84 3.80 -4.08
C SER A 145 -3.99 4.75 -5.28
N ASN A 146 -5.19 4.80 -5.86
CA ASN A 146 -5.52 5.58 -7.06
C ASN A 146 -6.24 6.90 -6.70
N GLN A 147 -5.51 7.94 -6.32
CA GLN A 147 -6.04 9.19 -5.74
C GLN A 147 -6.09 10.38 -6.74
N ALA A 148 -6.61 10.16 -7.95
CA ALA A 148 -6.85 11.22 -8.93
C ALA A 148 -8.11 12.04 -8.54
N ILE A 149 -8.02 12.76 -7.43
CA ILE A 149 -9.11 13.49 -6.77
C ILE A 149 -8.81 15.00 -6.67
N LYS A 150 -9.81 15.79 -6.29
CA LYS A 150 -9.68 17.25 -6.17
C LYS A 150 -8.65 17.64 -5.08
N PRO A 151 -7.96 18.79 -5.20
CA PRO A 151 -6.88 19.16 -4.26
C PRO A 151 -7.28 19.21 -2.78
N LEU A 152 -8.47 19.71 -2.46
CA LEU A 152 -8.97 19.75 -1.07
C LEU A 152 -9.18 18.34 -0.50
N ALA A 153 -9.79 17.46 -1.30
CA ALA A 153 -9.99 16.05 -0.96
C ALA A 153 -8.64 15.32 -0.82
N LEU A 154 -7.65 15.66 -1.65
CA LEU A 154 -6.30 15.11 -1.54
C LEU A 154 -5.59 15.53 -0.25
N LYS A 155 -5.77 16.79 0.19
CA LYS A 155 -5.26 17.26 1.48
C LYS A 155 -5.84 16.46 2.64
N LYS A 156 -7.17 16.30 2.67
CA LYS A 156 -7.88 15.47 3.65
C LYS A 156 -7.43 14.01 3.61
N TRP A 157 -7.26 13.45 2.41
CA TRP A 157 -6.75 12.10 2.25
C TRP A 157 -5.33 11.94 2.82
N LYS A 158 -4.44 12.92 2.66
CA LYS A 158 -3.11 12.88 3.28
C LYS A 158 -3.16 12.91 4.81
N GLU A 159 -4.07 13.68 5.40
CA GLU A 159 -4.32 13.71 6.84
C GLU A 159 -4.89 12.36 7.33
N LYS A 160 -5.79 11.75 6.55
CA LYS A 160 -6.32 10.40 6.80
C LYS A 160 -5.21 9.34 6.87
N ILE A 161 -4.20 9.39 6.00
CA ILE A 161 -3.08 8.44 6.06
C ILE A 161 -2.28 8.56 7.35
N ILE A 162 -2.13 9.78 7.89
CA ILE A 162 -1.43 9.99 9.17
C ILE A 162 -2.21 9.32 10.31
N THR A 163 -3.54 9.43 10.32
CA THR A 163 -4.35 8.79 11.36
C THR A 163 -4.41 7.26 11.23
N ILE A 164 -4.36 6.72 10.00
CA ILE A 164 -4.17 5.28 9.76
C ILE A 164 -2.81 4.81 10.28
N ALA A 165 -1.76 5.59 10.04
CA ALA A 165 -0.43 5.29 10.55
C ALA A 165 -0.38 5.30 12.08
N SER A 166 -1.06 6.25 12.73
CA SER A 166 -1.21 6.26 14.20
C SER A 166 -1.98 5.07 14.75
N ALA A 167 -2.90 4.48 13.98
CA ALA A 167 -3.62 3.27 14.37
C ALA A 167 -2.85 1.97 14.07
N LEU A 168 -1.67 2.09 13.46
CA LEU A 168 -0.72 1.04 13.10
C LEU A 168 0.68 1.46 13.59
N ASP A 169 0.76 1.93 14.83
CA ASP A 169 1.93 2.58 15.43
C ASP A 169 3.13 1.65 15.63
N ASP A 170 2.94 0.34 15.47
CA ASP A 170 3.96 -0.71 15.53
C ASP A 170 4.08 -1.52 14.21
N VAL A 171 3.35 -1.16 13.15
CA VAL A 171 3.39 -1.84 11.84
C VAL A 171 4.09 -0.95 10.80
N PRO A 172 5.33 -1.29 10.38
CA PRO A 172 6.00 -0.53 9.33
C PRO A 172 5.33 -0.76 7.98
N PHE A 173 5.08 0.31 7.24
CA PHE A 173 4.55 0.20 5.88
C PHE A 173 5.02 1.35 4.97
N ARG A 174 4.94 1.08 3.67
CA ARG A 174 5.08 2.08 2.60
C ARG A 174 3.73 2.42 2.01
N VAL A 175 3.55 3.65 1.57
CA VAL A 175 2.37 4.04 0.78
C VAL A 175 2.80 4.72 -0.51
N TYR A 176 2.11 4.41 -1.60
CA TYR A 176 2.21 5.06 -2.91
C TYR A 176 0.80 5.45 -3.36
N ALA A 177 0.64 6.67 -3.87
CA ALA A 177 -0.63 7.15 -4.38
C ALA A 177 -0.50 7.92 -5.69
N ALA A 178 -1.18 7.44 -6.72
CA ALA A 178 -1.23 8.06 -8.04
C ALA A 178 -2.28 9.18 -8.07
N THR A 179 -1.84 10.43 -8.23
CA THR A 179 -2.71 11.62 -8.19
C THR A 179 -3.19 12.09 -9.56
N ALA A 180 -2.79 11.41 -10.62
CA ALA A 180 -3.18 11.71 -12.00
C ALA A 180 -3.59 10.45 -12.78
N LYS A 181 -4.12 10.63 -13.98
CA LYS A 181 -4.41 9.56 -14.95
C LYS A 181 -3.20 9.34 -15.86
N ASP A 182 -2.12 8.82 -15.29
CA ASP A 182 -0.86 8.57 -16.00
C ASP A 182 -0.27 7.20 -15.64
N GLY A 183 1.00 6.96 -15.98
CA GLY A 183 1.69 5.69 -15.77
C GLY A 183 1.79 5.24 -14.30
N TYR A 184 1.52 6.11 -13.32
CA TYR A 184 1.44 5.71 -11.92
C TYR A 184 0.08 5.10 -11.57
N ARG A 185 -0.99 5.40 -12.31
CA ARG A 185 -2.34 4.95 -11.98
C ARG A 185 -2.53 3.47 -12.30
N LYS A 186 -2.92 2.67 -11.30
CA LYS A 186 -3.27 1.25 -11.50
C LYS A 186 -4.33 1.15 -12.62
N PRO A 187 -4.17 0.22 -13.59
CA PRO A 187 -3.29 -0.95 -13.53
C PRO A 187 -1.88 -0.75 -14.13
N MET A 188 -1.45 0.48 -14.38
CA MET A 188 -0.09 0.77 -14.84
C MET A 188 0.94 0.54 -13.72
N LEU A 189 2.15 0.15 -14.11
CA LEU A 189 3.20 -0.31 -13.18
C LEU A 189 4.05 0.80 -12.56
N GLY A 190 3.78 2.08 -12.84
CA GLY A 190 4.64 3.18 -12.41
C GLY A 190 4.92 3.19 -10.91
N MET A 191 3.91 2.98 -10.05
CA MET A 191 4.14 2.93 -8.59
C MET A 191 4.98 1.71 -8.19
N TRP A 192 4.79 0.57 -8.84
CA TRP A 192 5.55 -0.65 -8.58
C TRP A 192 7.03 -0.49 -8.99
N TRP A 193 7.30 0.12 -10.14
CA TRP A 193 8.68 0.39 -10.57
C TRP A 193 9.43 1.33 -9.61
N GLU A 194 8.74 2.27 -8.96
CA GLU A 194 9.38 3.08 -7.91
C GLU A 194 9.68 2.26 -6.64
N LEU A 195 8.86 1.24 -6.33
CA LEU A 195 9.16 0.30 -5.24
C LEU A 195 10.40 -0.54 -5.60
N GLU A 196 10.46 -1.11 -6.79
CA GLU A 196 11.60 -1.91 -7.26
C GLU A 196 12.92 -1.15 -7.20
N LYS A 197 12.94 0.15 -7.54
CA LYS A 197 14.14 0.99 -7.42
C LYS A 197 14.66 1.06 -5.99
N VAL A 198 13.78 1.27 -5.01
CA VAL A 198 14.16 1.29 -3.59
C VAL A 198 14.77 -0.03 -3.17
N PHE A 199 14.16 -1.14 -3.59
CA PHE A 199 14.64 -2.49 -3.28
C PHE A 199 16.01 -2.77 -3.91
N LYS A 200 16.21 -2.33 -5.15
CA LYS A 200 17.48 -2.44 -5.86
C LYS A 200 18.60 -1.62 -5.21
N GLU A 201 18.30 -0.41 -4.72
CA GLU A 201 19.27 0.44 -4.01
C GLU A 201 19.76 -0.23 -2.71
N GLU A 202 18.93 -1.05 -2.10
CA GLU A 202 19.21 -1.78 -0.86
C GLU A 202 19.68 -3.23 -1.13
N ASN A 203 20.06 -3.54 -2.38
CA ASN A 203 20.54 -4.86 -2.82
C ASN A 203 19.59 -6.03 -2.46
N CYS A 204 18.28 -5.81 -2.51
CA CYS A 204 17.24 -6.83 -2.33
C CYS A 204 16.40 -6.94 -3.61
N GLU A 205 16.30 -8.15 -4.17
CA GLU A 205 15.44 -8.44 -5.31
C GLU A 205 14.07 -8.89 -4.81
N ILE A 206 12.99 -8.29 -5.32
CA ILE A 206 11.63 -8.65 -4.88
C ILE A 206 11.29 -10.08 -5.36
N ASP A 207 10.91 -10.93 -4.42
CA ASP A 207 10.41 -12.28 -4.68
C ASP A 207 8.96 -12.20 -5.15
N LEU A 208 8.77 -12.15 -6.47
CA LEU A 208 7.44 -12.12 -7.09
C LEU A 208 6.61 -13.38 -6.81
N THR A 209 7.26 -14.53 -6.55
CA THR A 209 6.57 -15.80 -6.34
C THR A 209 5.85 -15.83 -5.00
N HIS A 210 6.47 -15.27 -3.97
CA HIS A 210 5.89 -15.22 -2.61
C HIS A 210 5.25 -13.87 -2.28
N SER A 211 5.30 -12.90 -3.20
CA SER A 211 4.61 -11.62 -3.08
C SER A 211 3.16 -11.71 -3.57
N PHE A 212 2.31 -10.85 -3.02
CA PHE A 212 0.90 -10.83 -3.39
C PHE A 212 0.31 -9.42 -3.31
N PHE A 213 -0.81 -9.22 -3.99
CA PHE A 213 -1.61 -8.01 -3.97
C PHE A 213 -3.04 -8.32 -3.51
N VAL A 214 -3.55 -7.53 -2.57
CA VAL A 214 -4.95 -7.59 -2.11
C VAL A 214 -5.69 -6.34 -2.58
N GLY A 215 -6.84 -6.49 -3.22
CA GLY A 215 -7.64 -5.34 -3.67
C GLY A 215 -9.10 -5.67 -3.99
N ASP A 216 -10.00 -4.70 -3.82
CA ASP A 216 -11.44 -4.85 -4.04
C ASP A 216 -11.84 -4.62 -5.50
N ALA A 217 -11.05 -3.87 -6.28
CA ALA A 217 -11.28 -3.67 -7.71
C ALA A 217 -10.85 -4.91 -8.52
N ALA A 218 -11.59 -6.00 -8.30
CA ALA A 218 -11.27 -7.35 -8.74
C ALA A 218 -12.10 -7.82 -9.95
N GLY A 219 -13.06 -7.01 -10.42
CA GLY A 219 -13.91 -7.32 -11.56
C GLY A 219 -14.89 -8.47 -11.33
N ARG A 220 -15.21 -8.81 -10.07
CA ARG A 220 -16.11 -9.92 -9.70
C ARG A 220 -17.51 -9.68 -10.24
N GLN A 221 -18.11 -10.75 -10.75
CA GLN A 221 -19.46 -10.75 -11.29
C GLN A 221 -20.41 -11.48 -10.36
N TYR A 222 -21.50 -10.83 -9.98
CA TYR A 222 -22.49 -11.43 -9.09
C TYR A 222 -23.84 -11.57 -9.80
N LYS A 223 -24.58 -12.63 -9.48
CA LYS A 223 -25.99 -12.76 -9.86
C LYS A 223 -26.85 -12.08 -8.79
N GLY A 224 -27.76 -11.21 -9.21
CA GLY A 224 -28.74 -10.57 -8.30
C GLY A 224 -28.19 -9.47 -7.39
N ARG A 225 -26.92 -9.06 -7.54
CA ARG A 225 -26.35 -7.88 -6.87
C ARG A 225 -25.33 -7.21 -7.79
N LYS A 226 -24.92 -6.00 -7.43
CA LYS A 226 -23.97 -5.19 -8.21
C LYS A 226 -22.60 -5.87 -8.29
N SER A 227 -22.10 -6.04 -9.51
CA SER A 227 -20.72 -6.44 -9.83
C SER A 227 -19.71 -5.37 -9.40
N ASP A 228 -18.45 -5.76 -9.24
CA ASP A 228 -17.37 -4.81 -8.93
C ASP A 228 -17.30 -3.73 -10.03
N PHE A 229 -17.09 -2.48 -9.62
CA PHE A 229 -17.04 -1.33 -10.54
C PHE A 229 -15.82 -1.38 -11.48
N ALA A 230 -14.72 -1.98 -11.03
CA ALA A 230 -13.47 -2.00 -11.74
C ALA A 230 -12.71 -3.32 -11.51
N SER A 231 -11.74 -3.57 -12.36
CA SER A 231 -10.78 -4.69 -12.29
C SER A 231 -9.34 -4.22 -12.19
N THR A 232 -9.12 -2.98 -11.73
CA THR A 232 -7.81 -2.32 -11.77
C THR A 232 -6.79 -2.98 -10.85
N ASP A 233 -7.21 -3.51 -9.70
CA ASP A 233 -6.29 -4.15 -8.76
C ASP A 233 -5.87 -5.53 -9.24
N ARG A 234 -6.83 -6.33 -9.72
CA ARG A 234 -6.53 -7.65 -10.32
C ARG A 234 -5.60 -7.49 -11.53
N LYS A 235 -5.84 -6.49 -12.38
CA LYS A 235 -4.96 -6.19 -13.52
C LYS A 235 -3.59 -5.68 -13.10
N PHE A 236 -3.51 -4.89 -12.03
CA PHE A 236 -2.24 -4.40 -11.51
C PHE A 236 -1.38 -5.58 -11.05
N ALA A 237 -1.93 -6.49 -10.24
CA ALA A 237 -1.25 -7.71 -9.80
C ALA A 237 -0.82 -8.59 -10.98
N LEU A 238 -1.71 -8.77 -11.97
CA LEU A 238 -1.41 -9.53 -13.19
C LEU A 238 -0.26 -8.90 -13.99
N ASN A 239 -0.24 -7.57 -14.13
CA ASN A 239 0.81 -6.85 -14.86
C ASN A 239 2.16 -6.93 -14.13
N ILE A 240 2.15 -6.97 -12.79
CA ILE A 240 3.36 -7.17 -11.99
C ILE A 240 3.84 -8.63 -12.11
N GLY A 241 2.91 -9.59 -12.15
CA GLY A 241 3.21 -11.02 -12.10
C GLY A 241 3.22 -11.60 -10.68
N ILE A 242 2.42 -11.04 -9.77
CA ILE A 242 2.26 -11.52 -8.38
C ILE A 242 0.85 -12.10 -8.15
N SER A 243 0.70 -12.92 -7.11
CA SER A 243 -0.60 -13.47 -6.73
C SER A 243 -1.60 -12.36 -6.37
N PHE A 244 -2.88 -12.58 -6.69
CA PHE A 244 -3.95 -11.63 -6.38
C PHE A 244 -5.01 -12.27 -5.48
N MET A 245 -5.47 -11.52 -4.48
CA MET A 245 -6.58 -11.88 -3.60
C MET A 245 -7.52 -10.69 -3.42
N THR A 246 -8.77 -10.97 -3.09
CA THR A 246 -9.73 -9.94 -2.62
C THR A 246 -9.64 -9.78 -1.10
N PRO A 247 -10.16 -8.67 -0.53
CA PRO A 247 -10.18 -8.48 0.92
C PRO A 247 -10.89 -9.62 1.65
N GLU A 248 -11.99 -10.11 1.09
CA GLU A 248 -12.75 -11.25 1.60
C GLU A 248 -11.93 -12.55 1.60
N GLU A 249 -11.19 -12.80 0.53
CA GLU A 249 -10.33 -13.98 0.41
C GLU A 249 -9.16 -13.92 1.41
N TYR A 250 -8.49 -12.77 1.52
CA TYR A 250 -7.30 -12.62 2.36
C TYR A 250 -7.62 -12.44 3.85
N PHE A 251 -8.46 -11.47 4.21
CA PHE A 251 -8.69 -11.13 5.61
C PHE A 251 -9.62 -12.14 6.30
N LEU A 252 -10.64 -12.64 5.57
CA LEU A 252 -11.69 -13.50 6.12
C LEU A 252 -11.53 -14.98 5.74
N ASN A 253 -10.49 -15.34 4.96
CA ASN A 253 -10.29 -16.70 4.46
C ASN A 253 -11.52 -17.25 3.70
N LEU A 254 -12.26 -16.38 3.00
CA LEU A 254 -13.41 -16.81 2.21
C LEU A 254 -12.96 -17.46 0.88
N PRO A 255 -13.76 -18.36 0.30
CA PRO A 255 -13.42 -18.99 -0.97
C PRO A 255 -13.22 -17.99 -2.10
N THR A 256 -12.28 -18.31 -3.00
CA THR A 256 -11.99 -17.48 -4.18
C THR A 256 -13.21 -17.31 -5.07
N HIS A 257 -13.48 -16.06 -5.46
CA HIS A 257 -14.60 -15.77 -6.35
C HIS A 257 -14.27 -16.21 -7.79
N SER A 258 -14.96 -17.23 -8.29
CA SER A 258 -14.66 -17.87 -9.57
C SER A 258 -15.04 -17.05 -10.81
N SER A 259 -16.02 -16.14 -10.70
CA SER A 259 -16.50 -15.36 -11.84
C SER A 259 -16.00 -13.92 -11.81
N TYR A 260 -15.12 -13.55 -12.73
CA TYR A 260 -14.67 -12.16 -12.89
C TYR A 260 -14.45 -11.82 -14.36
N GLN A 261 -14.43 -10.52 -14.67
CA GLN A 261 -14.13 -10.03 -16.01
C GLN A 261 -13.01 -9.00 -15.96
N LEU A 262 -12.14 -9.06 -16.97
CA LEU A 262 -11.05 -8.11 -17.19
C LEU A 262 -11.30 -7.32 -18.48
N PRO A 263 -12.26 -6.37 -18.50
CA PRO A 263 -12.62 -5.63 -19.71
C PRO A 263 -11.48 -4.77 -20.24
N GLY A 264 -11.47 -4.49 -21.53
CA GLY A 264 -10.43 -3.69 -22.20
C GLY A 264 -9.39 -4.54 -22.91
N PHE A 265 -8.30 -3.90 -23.35
CA PHE A 265 -7.28 -4.55 -24.16
C PHE A 265 -6.38 -5.47 -23.34
N ASN A 266 -6.23 -6.72 -23.77
CA ASN A 266 -5.30 -7.69 -23.18
C ASN A 266 -4.09 -7.85 -24.10
N VAL A 267 -2.93 -7.32 -23.70
CA VAL A 267 -1.70 -7.41 -24.52
C VAL A 267 -1.29 -8.88 -24.71
N SER A 268 -1.48 -9.73 -23.71
CA SER A 268 -1.13 -11.15 -23.77
C SER A 268 -2.00 -11.97 -24.71
N SER A 269 -3.11 -11.42 -25.22
CA SER A 269 -3.89 -12.08 -26.27
C SER A 269 -3.36 -11.80 -27.68
N LEU A 270 -2.36 -10.93 -27.83
CA LEU A 270 -1.71 -10.72 -29.11
C LEU A 270 -0.84 -11.92 -29.48
N PRO A 271 -0.83 -12.34 -30.76
CA PRO A 271 0.07 -13.37 -31.22
C PRO A 271 1.52 -12.90 -31.06
N GLU A 272 2.41 -13.81 -30.64
CA GLU A 272 3.84 -13.53 -30.61
C GLU A 272 4.31 -13.14 -32.02
N ARG A 273 4.93 -11.96 -32.12
CA ARG A 273 5.46 -11.47 -33.38
C ARG A 273 6.69 -12.30 -33.73
N LYS A 274 6.53 -13.27 -34.64
CA LYS A 274 7.66 -13.99 -35.24
C LYS A 274 8.48 -12.99 -36.05
N TYR A 275 9.58 -12.49 -35.48
CA TYR A 275 10.57 -11.76 -36.26
C TYR A 275 11.24 -12.78 -37.18
N SER A 276 10.95 -12.72 -38.48
CA SER A 276 11.76 -13.38 -39.48
C SER A 276 13.11 -12.67 -39.50
N THR A 277 14.15 -13.32 -38.97
CA THR A 277 15.54 -12.94 -39.19
C THR A 277 15.79 -12.99 -40.70
N LEU A 278 15.62 -11.87 -41.40
CA LEU A 278 16.25 -11.69 -42.70
C LEU A 278 17.75 -11.60 -42.38
N MET A 279 18.43 -12.74 -42.51
CA MET A 279 19.88 -12.78 -42.63
C MET A 279 20.23 -11.87 -43.81
N LEU A 280 20.69 -10.66 -43.53
CA LEU A 280 21.43 -9.87 -44.50
C LEU A 280 22.70 -10.65 -44.80
N SER A 281 22.67 -11.46 -45.86
CA SER A 281 23.88 -12.06 -46.40
C SER A 281 24.77 -10.91 -46.84
N SER A 282 25.84 -10.68 -46.09
CA SER A 282 26.94 -9.84 -46.53
C SER A 282 27.63 -10.56 -47.69
N SER A 283 27.18 -10.30 -48.91
CA SER A 283 27.87 -10.72 -50.12
C SER A 283 28.24 -9.49 -50.94
N ASN A 284 29.57 -9.34 -51.07
CA ASN A 284 30.31 -8.58 -52.09
C ASN A 284 30.52 -7.09 -51.81
N PHE A 285 31.44 -6.82 -50.87
CA PHE A 285 32.41 -5.75 -51.06
C PHE A 285 33.39 -6.23 -52.14
N ASP A 286 33.08 -5.93 -53.40
CA ASP A 286 34.02 -6.16 -54.50
C ASP A 286 35.04 -5.02 -54.49
N LYS A 287 36.29 -5.37 -54.22
CA LYS A 287 37.44 -4.49 -54.35
C LYS A 287 37.94 -4.60 -55.78
N THR A 288 37.72 -3.58 -56.60
CA THR A 288 38.55 -3.34 -57.78
C THR A 288 38.60 -1.86 -58.14
N LEU A 289 39.83 -1.33 -58.04
CA LEU A 289 40.48 -0.20 -58.73
C LEU A 289 39.84 1.19 -58.63
#